data_AF-A0A402BE80-F1
#
_entry.id   AF-A0A402BE80-F1
#
_cell.length_a   1.000
_cell.length_b   1.000
_cell.length_c   1.000
_cell.angle_alpha   90.00
_cell.angle_beta   90.00
_cell.angle_gamma   90.00
#
_symmetry.space_group_name_H-M   'P 1'
#
loop_
_entity.id
_entity.type
_entity.pdbx_description
1 polymer ?
#
loop_
_entity_poly.entity_id
_entity_poly.type
_entity_poly.pdbx_seq_one_letter_code
_entity_poly.pdbx_strand_id
1 'polypeptide(L)'
;MRLLLACGVIAPLLNNVVLLILGAIRPGYNAWIVPDSNLELGNSGWMQITNYIVTGALLLAFAIGMRRALRTERGSTWGPILLGIYGLTFIIIGLILPDPELGYPPGASSAQTIHGTIHILFGLLQFTSLIAACIVQARRDAALERHGWSRYSVATGLLVAASYVAFVLTAKLLDGGPTGLIERIGLIVSGCWVALLAIRLMRKKGLIA
;
A
#
# COMPACT_ATOMS: atom_id res chain seq x y z
N MET A 1 -17.21 12.55 -9.83
CA MET A 1 -15.82 12.38 -10.31
C MET A 1 -14.80 12.86 -9.27
N ARG A 2 -14.89 14.10 -8.79
CA ARG A 2 -13.98 14.67 -7.79
C ARG A 2 -13.83 13.83 -6.52
N LEU A 3 -14.96 13.41 -5.93
CA LEU A 3 -14.95 12.57 -4.72
C LEU A 3 -14.18 11.25 -4.93
N LEU A 4 -14.44 10.55 -6.04
CA LEU A 4 -13.72 9.31 -6.38
C LEU A 4 -12.21 9.53 -6.50
N LEU A 5 -11.78 10.61 -7.15
CA LEU A 5 -10.35 10.92 -7.26
C LEU A 5 -9.75 11.33 -5.91
N ALA A 6 -10.49 12.07 -5.08
CA ALA A 6 -10.07 12.46 -3.73
C ALA A 6 -9.82 11.25 -2.82
N CYS A 7 -10.52 10.13 -3.03
CA CYS A 7 -10.25 8.88 -2.30
C CYS A 7 -8.79 8.41 -2.46
N GLY A 8 -8.13 8.70 -3.60
CA GLY A 8 -6.72 8.36 -3.80
C GLY A 8 -5.75 9.21 -2.97
N VAL A 9 -6.21 10.36 -2.46
CA VAL A 9 -5.46 11.17 -1.49
C VAL A 9 -5.79 10.72 -0.06
N ILE A 10 -7.08 10.53 0.23
CA ILE A 10 -7.57 10.21 1.57
C ILE A 10 -7.08 8.83 2.02
N ALA A 11 -7.15 7.81 1.15
CA ALA A 11 -6.79 6.44 1.49
C ALA A 11 -5.36 6.29 2.06
N PRO A 12 -4.30 6.71 1.36
CA PRO A 12 -2.94 6.55 1.89
C PRO A 12 -2.67 7.43 3.12
N LEU A 13 -3.26 8.63 3.21
CA LEU A 13 -3.09 9.50 4.37
C LEU A 13 -3.75 8.88 5.61
N LEU A 14 -4.98 8.40 5.48
CA LEU A 14 -5.70 7.69 6.53
C LEU A 14 -4.89 6.49 7.02
N ASN A 15 -4.47 5.62 6.09
CA ASN A 15 -3.70 4.43 6.42
C ASN A 15 -2.42 4.76 7.19
N ASN A 16 -1.64 5.71 6.70
CA ASN A 16 -0.37 6.09 7.34
C ASN A 16 -0.60 6.71 8.72
N VAL A 17 -1.60 7.57 8.89
CA VAL A 17 -1.91 8.18 10.19
C VAL A 17 -2.33 7.11 11.20
N VAL A 18 -3.26 6.22 10.82
CA VAL A 18 -3.73 5.17 11.73
C VAL A 18 -2.59 4.22 12.10
N LEU A 19 -1.81 3.77 11.11
CA LEU A 19 -0.67 2.89 11.32
C LEU A 19 0.39 3.52 12.23
N LEU A 20 0.70 4.81 12.05
CA LEU A 20 1.64 5.52 12.92
C LEU A 20 1.10 5.65 14.36
N ILE A 21 -0.18 5.97 14.52
CA ILE A 21 -0.82 6.07 15.85
C ILE A 21 -0.80 4.71 16.53
N LEU A 22 -1.31 3.66 15.87
CA LEU A 22 -1.34 2.31 16.41
C LEU A 22 0.07 1.82 16.72
N GLY A 23 1.02 1.96 15.80
CA GLY A 23 2.42 1.57 16.02
C GLY A 23 3.10 2.31 17.18
N ALA A 24 2.64 3.51 17.55
CA ALA A 24 3.17 4.26 18.69
C ALA A 24 2.53 3.88 20.03
N ILE A 25 1.24 3.54 20.04
CA ILE A 25 0.49 3.32 21.29
C ILE A 25 0.31 1.84 21.65
N ARG A 26 0.67 0.91 20.76
CA ARG A 26 0.36 -0.51 20.93
C ARG A 26 1.32 -1.20 21.90
N PRO A 27 0.83 -1.74 23.03
CA PRO A 27 1.71 -2.40 24.00
C PRO A 27 2.41 -3.62 23.39
N GLY A 28 3.72 -3.72 23.61
CA GLY A 28 4.55 -4.82 23.12
C GLY A 28 4.88 -4.78 21.63
N TYR A 29 4.31 -3.84 20.86
CA TYR A 29 4.64 -3.66 19.45
C TYR A 29 5.92 -2.84 19.30
N ASN A 30 6.86 -3.33 18.48
CA ASN A 30 8.09 -2.61 18.17
C ASN A 30 8.14 -2.30 16.67
N ALA A 31 7.79 -1.06 16.31
CA ALA A 31 7.76 -0.58 14.92
C ALA A 31 9.10 -0.69 14.17
N TRP A 32 10.22 -0.91 14.87
CA TRP A 32 11.52 -1.13 14.25
C TRP A 32 11.63 -2.50 13.57
N ILE A 33 11.10 -3.54 14.23
CA ILE A 33 11.29 -4.94 13.83
C ILE A 33 9.99 -5.64 13.46
N VAL A 34 8.87 -5.31 14.09
CA VAL A 34 7.60 -5.99 13.84
C VAL A 34 6.90 -5.33 12.64
N PRO A 35 6.51 -6.07 11.60
CA PRO A 35 5.75 -5.55 10.48
C PRO A 35 4.41 -4.90 10.89
N ASP A 36 3.95 -3.95 10.10
CA ASP A 36 2.75 -3.16 10.35
C ASP A 36 1.46 -3.99 10.22
N SER A 37 1.46 -5.04 9.41
CA SER A 37 0.35 -5.99 9.33
C SER A 37 0.06 -6.67 10.67
N ASN A 38 1.08 -6.93 11.49
CA ASN A 38 0.88 -7.53 12.81
C ASN A 38 0.04 -6.67 13.75
N LEU A 39 -0.14 -5.36 13.49
CA LEU A 39 -1.08 -4.52 14.26
C LEU A 39 -2.54 -5.01 14.18
N GLU A 40 -2.88 -5.89 13.24
CA GLU A 40 -4.16 -6.59 13.16
C GLU A 40 -4.37 -7.65 14.26
N LEU A 41 -3.31 -7.98 15.00
CA LEU A 41 -3.32 -8.96 16.08
C LEU A 41 -3.57 -8.32 17.46
N GLY A 42 -4.08 -9.14 18.37
CA GLY A 42 -4.38 -8.76 19.76
C GLY A 42 -5.69 -7.99 19.95
N ASN A 43 -5.95 -7.57 21.20
CA ASN A 43 -7.29 -7.14 21.65
C ASN A 43 -7.92 -5.96 20.90
N SER A 44 -7.13 -5.06 20.28
CA SER A 44 -7.68 -3.97 19.43
C SER A 44 -7.23 -4.07 17.98
N GLY A 45 -6.88 -5.28 17.52
CA GLY A 45 -6.44 -5.52 16.14
C GLY A 45 -7.51 -5.17 15.10
N TRP A 46 -8.78 -5.20 15.52
CA TRP A 46 -9.92 -4.71 14.75
C TRP A 46 -9.74 -3.28 14.21
N MET A 47 -8.97 -2.43 14.89
CA MET A 47 -8.70 -1.06 14.43
C MET A 47 -7.90 -1.05 13.14
N GLN A 48 -6.84 -1.88 13.06
CA GLN A 48 -6.02 -2.01 11.86
C GLN A 48 -6.77 -2.72 10.74
N ILE A 49 -7.52 -3.78 11.07
CA ILE A 49 -8.43 -4.47 10.13
C ILE A 49 -9.41 -3.47 9.49
N THR A 50 -10.06 -2.64 10.31
CA THR A 50 -10.99 -1.61 9.83
C THR A 50 -10.29 -0.60 8.95
N ASN A 51 -9.09 -0.15 9.34
CA ASN A 51 -8.28 0.78 8.56
C ASN A 51 -7.91 0.20 7.18
N TYR A 52 -7.52 -1.07 7.09
CA TYR A 52 -7.25 -1.75 5.83
C TYR A 52 -8.49 -1.88 4.95
N ILE A 53 -9.62 -2.30 5.50
CA ILE A 53 -10.88 -2.41 4.75
C ILE A 53 -11.31 -1.04 4.19
N VAL A 54 -11.28 0.01 5.02
CA VAL A 54 -11.65 1.38 4.59
C VAL A 54 -10.66 1.90 3.55
N THR A 55 -9.36 1.72 3.76
CA THR A 55 -8.30 2.12 2.81
C THR A 55 -8.50 1.42 1.47
N GLY A 56 -8.73 0.12 1.47
CA GLY A 56 -8.99 -0.66 0.27
C GLY A 56 -10.24 -0.19 -0.48
N ALA A 57 -11.35 0.06 0.22
CA ALA A 57 -12.57 0.59 -0.39
C ALA A 57 -12.36 1.97 -1.03
N LEU A 58 -11.60 2.86 -0.38
CA LEU A 58 -11.24 4.17 -0.93
C LEU A 58 -10.32 4.04 -2.15
N LEU A 59 -9.36 3.11 -2.14
CA LEU A 59 -8.50 2.83 -3.30
C LEU A 59 -9.28 2.25 -4.48
N LEU A 60 -10.27 1.39 -4.24
CA LEU A 60 -11.19 0.91 -5.28
C LEU A 60 -12.02 2.07 -5.87
N ALA A 61 -12.56 2.96 -5.03
CA ALA A 61 -13.24 4.16 -5.49
C ALA A 61 -12.33 5.05 -6.34
N PHE A 62 -11.05 5.19 -5.94
CA PHE A 62 -10.03 5.89 -6.70
C PHE A 62 -9.75 5.25 -8.05
N ALA A 63 -9.58 3.93 -8.12
CA ALA A 63 -9.38 3.19 -9.36
C ALA A 63 -10.55 3.41 -10.34
N ILE A 64 -11.80 3.39 -9.85
CA ILE A 64 -12.99 3.71 -10.65
C ILE A 64 -12.93 5.16 -11.14
N GLY A 65 -12.59 6.10 -10.26
CA GLY A 65 -12.39 7.52 -10.61
C GLY A 65 -11.34 7.71 -11.71
N MET A 66 -10.19 7.05 -11.58
CA MET A 66 -9.10 7.08 -12.56
C MET A 66 -9.54 6.49 -13.90
N ARG A 67 -10.24 5.35 -13.91
CA ARG A 67 -10.77 4.75 -15.14
C ARG A 67 -11.70 5.70 -15.88
N ARG A 68 -12.61 6.36 -15.15
CA ARG A 68 -13.54 7.32 -15.74
C ARG A 68 -12.81 8.59 -16.22
N ALA A 69 -11.81 9.06 -15.49
CA ALA A 69 -11.02 10.23 -15.87
C ALA A 69 -10.16 10.02 -17.12
N LEU A 70 -9.68 8.79 -17.34
CA LEU A 70 -8.78 8.43 -18.43
C LEU A 70 -9.48 7.79 -19.63
N ARG A 71 -10.81 7.65 -19.65
CA ARG A 71 -11.55 6.78 -20.58
C ARG A 71 -11.14 6.87 -22.07
N THR A 72 -10.73 8.04 -22.55
CA THR A 72 -10.34 8.29 -23.95
C THR A 72 -8.83 8.45 -24.16
N GLU A 73 -8.01 8.17 -23.15
CA GLU A 73 -6.57 8.41 -23.15
C GLU A 73 -5.75 7.12 -23.08
N ARG A 74 -4.49 7.18 -23.53
CA ARG A 74 -3.50 6.12 -23.31
C ARG A 74 -3.40 5.79 -21.81
N GLY A 75 -3.33 4.50 -21.47
CA GLY A 75 -3.24 4.00 -20.10
C GLY A 75 -4.55 3.98 -19.30
N SER A 76 -5.70 4.11 -19.99
CA SER A 76 -7.03 4.00 -19.37
C SER A 76 -7.36 2.61 -18.82
N THR A 77 -6.63 1.57 -19.23
CA THR A 77 -6.93 0.18 -18.86
C THR A 77 -6.11 -0.32 -17.69
N TRP A 78 -4.81 -0.52 -17.88
CA TRP A 78 -3.97 -1.22 -16.91
C TRP A 78 -3.70 -0.43 -15.63
N GLY A 79 -3.55 0.89 -15.69
CA GLY A 79 -3.32 1.72 -14.50
C GLY A 79 -4.45 1.58 -13.46
N PRO A 80 -5.72 1.81 -13.85
CA PRO A 80 -6.87 1.58 -12.98
C PRO A 80 -7.03 0.14 -12.51
N ILE A 81 -6.79 -0.86 -13.36
CA ILE A 81 -6.90 -2.28 -12.97
C ILE A 81 -5.90 -2.62 -11.88
N LEU A 82 -4.63 -2.24 -12.06
CA LEU A 82 -3.56 -2.55 -11.10
C LEU A 82 -3.78 -1.83 -9.77
N LEU A 83 -4.24 -0.57 -9.79
CA LEU A 83 -4.63 0.15 -8.57
C LEU A 83 -5.89 -0.44 -7.91
N GLY A 84 -6.80 -1.02 -8.71
CA GLY A 84 -7.93 -1.77 -8.19
C GLY A 84 -7.50 -3.06 -7.48
N ILE A 85 -6.56 -3.80 -8.06
CA ILE A 85 -5.94 -4.99 -7.43
C ILE A 85 -5.24 -4.58 -6.12
N TYR A 86 -4.45 -3.50 -6.15
CA TYR A 86 -3.81 -2.93 -4.96
C TYR A 86 -4.80 -2.54 -3.86
N GLY A 87 -5.95 -1.95 -4.22
CA GLY A 87 -7.01 -1.66 -3.25
C GLY A 87 -7.69 -2.93 -2.70
N LEU A 88 -7.89 -3.93 -3.56
CA LEU A 88 -8.50 -5.20 -3.16
C LEU A 88 -7.62 -6.00 -2.20
N THR A 89 -6.30 -5.98 -2.38
CA THR A 89 -5.37 -6.68 -1.47
C THR A 89 -5.45 -6.13 -0.06
N PHE A 90 -5.64 -4.82 0.13
CA PHE A 90 -5.87 -4.24 1.47
C PHE A 90 -7.10 -4.84 2.15
N ILE A 91 -8.22 -4.97 1.42
CA ILE A 91 -9.45 -5.56 1.99
C ILE A 91 -9.20 -7.02 2.39
N ILE A 92 -8.53 -7.78 1.53
CA ILE A 92 -8.29 -9.21 1.76
C ILE A 92 -7.34 -9.44 2.95
N ILE A 93 -6.25 -8.68 3.01
CA ILE A 93 -5.28 -8.72 4.13
C ILE A 93 -5.99 -8.32 5.43
N GLY A 94 -6.87 -7.31 5.39
CA GLY A 94 -7.76 -6.95 6.50
C GLY A 94 -8.61 -8.10 7.06
N LEU A 95 -8.90 -9.11 6.24
CA LEU A 95 -9.74 -10.26 6.62
C LEU A 95 -8.94 -11.54 6.91
N ILE A 96 -7.75 -11.65 6.33
CA ILE A 96 -6.87 -12.81 6.46
C ILE A 96 -5.65 -12.37 7.25
N LEU A 97 -5.68 -12.55 8.57
CA LEU A 97 -4.66 -12.02 9.48
C LEU A 97 -3.28 -12.67 9.26
N PRO A 98 -2.19 -11.93 9.56
CA PRO A 98 -0.84 -12.47 9.53
C PRO A 98 -0.60 -13.43 10.71
N ASP A 99 0.44 -14.24 10.62
CA ASP A 99 0.90 -15.01 11.79
C ASP A 99 1.63 -14.09 12.79
N PRO A 100 1.54 -14.38 14.10
CA PRO A 100 2.38 -13.72 15.10
C PRO A 100 3.87 -13.90 14.81
N GLU A 101 4.64 -12.83 14.89
CA GLU A 101 6.09 -12.89 14.68
C GLU A 101 6.83 -11.94 15.61
N LEU A 102 8.11 -12.24 15.84
CA LEU A 102 9.03 -11.41 16.62
C LEU A 102 8.49 -11.06 18.02
N GLY A 103 7.79 -12.03 18.64
CA GLY A 103 7.23 -11.90 19.99
C GLY A 103 5.95 -11.06 20.07
N TYR A 104 5.37 -10.64 18.94
CA TYR A 104 4.13 -9.87 18.91
C TYR A 104 2.93 -10.66 18.32
N PRO A 105 1.75 -10.63 18.96
CA PRO A 105 1.50 -10.04 20.28
C PRO A 105 2.14 -10.87 21.41
N PRO A 106 2.41 -10.28 22.59
CA PRO A 106 3.03 -11.00 23.69
C PRO A 106 2.28 -12.28 24.06
N GLY A 107 3.00 -13.41 24.13
CA GLY A 107 2.44 -14.72 24.48
C GLY A 107 1.79 -15.49 23.32
N ALA A 108 1.76 -14.93 22.11
CA ALA A 108 1.27 -15.66 20.94
C ALA A 108 2.33 -16.62 20.37
N SER A 109 1.86 -17.75 19.83
CA SER A 109 2.70 -18.71 19.12
C SER A 109 3.13 -18.16 17.76
N SER A 110 4.42 -18.23 17.44
CA SER A 110 4.97 -17.90 16.11
C SER A 110 4.93 -19.07 15.12
N ALA A 111 4.01 -20.02 15.32
CA ALA A 111 3.81 -21.11 14.38
C ALA A 111 3.21 -20.59 13.07
N GLN A 112 3.79 -21.00 11.95
CA GLN A 112 3.28 -20.64 10.63
C GLN A 112 1.96 -21.36 10.35
N THR A 113 1.01 -20.63 9.78
CA THR A 113 -0.31 -21.15 9.40
C THR A 113 -0.58 -20.93 7.92
N ILE A 114 -1.61 -21.61 7.42
CA ILE A 114 -2.12 -21.38 6.06
C ILE A 114 -2.65 -19.95 5.93
N HIS A 115 -3.28 -19.39 6.97
CA HIS A 115 -3.77 -18.01 6.96
C HIS A 115 -2.63 -17.00 6.82
N GLY A 116 -1.57 -17.12 7.62
CA GLY A 116 -0.40 -16.25 7.49
C GLY A 116 0.32 -16.41 6.15
N THR A 117 0.38 -17.63 5.61
CA THR A 117 0.92 -17.86 4.26
C THR A 117 0.10 -17.12 3.19
N ILE A 118 -1.23 -17.22 3.25
CA ILE A 118 -2.12 -16.50 2.32
C ILE A 118 -1.96 -14.98 2.49
N HIS A 119 -1.86 -14.48 3.72
CA HIS A 119 -1.62 -13.07 4.01
C HIS A 119 -0.33 -12.57 3.31
N ILE A 120 0.78 -13.31 3.45
CA ILE A 120 2.05 -12.97 2.80
C ILE A 120 1.92 -12.96 1.27
N LEU A 121 1.19 -13.90 0.68
CA LEU A 121 0.95 -13.93 -0.77
C LEU A 121 0.15 -12.71 -1.25
N PHE A 122 -0.85 -12.28 -0.49
CA PHE A 122 -1.55 -11.03 -0.79
C PHE A 122 -0.68 -9.79 -0.56
N GLY A 123 0.23 -9.82 0.41
CA GLY A 123 1.26 -8.79 0.58
C GLY A 123 2.15 -8.67 -0.66
N LEU A 124 2.66 -9.79 -1.17
CA LEU A 124 3.41 -9.83 -2.43
C LEU A 124 2.59 -9.24 -3.59
N LEU A 125 1.33 -9.65 -3.73
CA LEU A 125 0.43 -9.15 -4.77
C LEU A 125 0.18 -7.63 -4.63
N GLN A 126 0.06 -7.14 -3.39
CA GLN A 126 -0.09 -5.73 -3.09
C GLN A 126 1.10 -4.92 -3.59
N PHE A 127 2.32 -5.27 -3.16
CA PHE A 127 3.52 -4.54 -3.58
C PHE A 127 3.77 -4.65 -5.10
N THR A 128 3.64 -5.84 -5.67
CA THR A 128 3.87 -6.07 -7.11
C THR A 128 2.85 -5.37 -8.01
N SER A 129 1.58 -5.34 -7.64
CA SER A 129 0.54 -4.61 -8.40
C SER A 129 0.79 -3.10 -8.42
N LEU A 130 1.25 -2.52 -7.30
CA LEU A 130 1.62 -1.11 -7.24
C LEU A 130 2.88 -0.80 -8.06
N ILE A 131 3.92 -1.64 -7.99
CA ILE A 131 5.13 -1.49 -8.82
C ILE A 131 4.74 -1.51 -10.30
N ALA A 132 3.91 -2.47 -10.72
CA ALA A 132 3.40 -2.53 -12.08
C ALA A 132 2.59 -1.29 -12.46
N ALA A 133 1.76 -0.76 -11.55
CA ALA A 133 1.00 0.48 -11.78
C ALA A 133 1.93 1.68 -11.99
N CYS A 134 3.02 1.78 -11.22
CA CYS A 134 4.05 2.80 -11.38
C CYS A 134 4.70 2.72 -12.77
N ILE A 135 5.07 1.53 -13.23
CA ILE A 135 5.69 1.34 -14.56
C ILE A 135 4.71 1.63 -15.70
N VAL A 136 3.46 1.17 -15.60
CA VAL A 136 2.41 1.48 -16.59
C VAL A 136 2.21 2.99 -16.70
N GLN A 137 2.13 3.69 -15.56
CA GLN A 137 1.96 5.13 -15.54
C GLN A 137 3.22 5.86 -16.04
N ALA A 138 4.40 5.35 -15.73
CA ALA A 138 5.67 5.89 -16.23
C ALA A 138 5.74 5.83 -17.75
N ARG A 139 5.37 4.68 -18.34
CA ARG A 139 5.33 4.49 -19.80
C ARG A 139 4.30 5.41 -20.46
N ARG A 140 3.13 5.56 -19.84
CA ARG A 140 2.11 6.51 -20.29
C ARG A 140 2.64 7.94 -20.27
N ASP A 141 3.29 8.35 -19.19
CA ASP A 141 3.79 9.72 -19.04
C ASP A 141 4.98 9.99 -19.98
N ALA A 142 5.84 9.01 -20.23
CA ALA A 142 6.88 9.11 -21.26
C ALA A 142 6.30 9.30 -22.67
N ALA A 143 5.26 8.53 -23.02
CA ALA A 143 4.57 8.64 -24.31
C ALA A 143 3.76 9.94 -24.49
N LEU A 144 3.61 10.72 -23.42
CA LEU A 144 2.99 12.05 -23.42
C LEU A 144 4.02 13.15 -23.15
N GLU A 145 5.32 12.85 -23.30
CA GLU A 145 6.46 13.77 -23.14
C GLU A 145 6.56 14.39 -21.72
N ARG A 146 5.99 13.72 -20.71
CA ARG A 146 6.01 14.12 -19.29
C ARG A 146 7.15 13.43 -18.55
N HIS A 147 8.39 13.68 -18.99
CA HIS A 147 9.58 12.97 -18.52
C HIS A 147 9.83 13.09 -17.00
N GLY A 148 9.47 14.20 -16.36
CA GLY A 148 9.55 14.34 -14.90
C GLY A 148 8.68 13.33 -14.15
N TRP A 149 7.42 13.20 -14.54
CA TRP A 149 6.48 12.25 -13.94
C TRP A 149 6.80 10.79 -14.27
N SER A 150 7.32 10.56 -15.48
CA SER A 150 7.81 9.24 -15.86
C SER A 150 8.95 8.79 -14.95
N ARG A 151 9.99 9.61 -14.78
CA ARG A 151 11.11 9.35 -13.87
C ARG A 151 10.67 9.18 -12.42
N TYR A 152 9.77 10.03 -11.93
CA TYR A 152 9.23 9.91 -10.58
C TYR A 152 8.52 8.57 -10.35
N SER A 153 7.71 8.13 -11.31
CA SER A 153 6.99 6.85 -11.21
C SER A 153 7.95 5.65 -11.29
N VAL A 154 8.97 5.70 -12.16
CA VAL A 154 10.01 4.65 -12.19
C VAL A 154 10.77 4.61 -10.86
N ALA A 155 11.23 5.75 -10.36
CA ALA A 155 11.96 5.82 -9.09
C ALA A 155 11.12 5.28 -7.93
N THR A 156 9.83 5.64 -7.85
CA THR A 156 8.92 5.11 -6.84
C THR A 156 8.79 3.59 -6.97
N GLY A 157 8.53 3.07 -8.18
CA GLY A 157 8.41 1.63 -8.40
C GLY A 157 9.67 0.86 -8.00
N LEU A 158 10.85 1.40 -8.31
CA LEU A 158 12.13 0.81 -7.91
C LEU A 158 12.35 0.87 -6.40
N LEU A 159 12.00 1.97 -5.74
CA LEU A 159 12.10 2.10 -4.28
C LEU A 159 11.16 1.13 -3.57
N VAL A 160 9.93 0.99 -4.04
CA VAL A 160 8.96 0.03 -3.49
C VAL A 160 9.44 -1.41 -3.69
N ALA A 161 9.98 -1.73 -4.87
CA ALA A 161 10.58 -3.04 -5.14
C ALA A 161 11.78 -3.33 -4.23
N ALA A 162 12.69 -2.37 -4.09
CA ALA A 162 13.86 -2.47 -3.22
C ALA A 162 13.45 -2.64 -1.75
N SER A 163 12.45 -1.88 -1.31
CA SER A 163 11.87 -1.99 0.04
C SER A 163 11.32 -3.40 0.30
N TYR A 164 10.56 -3.96 -0.65
CA TYR A 164 9.99 -5.30 -0.50
C TYR A 164 11.07 -6.39 -0.50
N VAL A 165 12.06 -6.30 -1.38
CA VAL A 165 13.20 -7.24 -1.40
C VAL A 165 14.00 -7.13 -0.10
N ALA A 166 14.30 -5.91 0.36
CA ALA A 166 15.00 -5.67 1.61
C ALA A 166 14.22 -6.24 2.80
N PHE A 167 12.89 -6.09 2.83
CA PHE A 167 12.02 -6.68 3.84
C PHE A 167 12.19 -8.21 3.87
N VAL A 168 12.01 -8.88 2.74
CA VAL A 168 12.10 -10.35 2.65
C VAL A 168 13.49 -10.86 3.04
N LEU A 169 14.55 -10.21 2.59
CA LEU A 169 15.92 -10.59 2.93
C LEU A 169 16.21 -10.38 4.41
N THR A 170 15.80 -9.23 4.97
CA THR A 170 16.01 -8.91 6.39
C THR A 170 15.24 -9.88 7.29
N ALA A 171 13.98 -10.19 6.95
CA ALA A 171 13.16 -11.14 7.69
C ALA A 171 13.82 -12.53 7.78
N LYS A 172 14.50 -12.95 6.72
CA LYS A 172 15.16 -14.27 6.65
C LYS A 172 16.58 -14.30 7.22
N LEU A 173 17.31 -13.19 7.14
CA LEU A 173 18.76 -13.18 7.37
C LEU A 173 19.19 -12.43 8.63
N LEU A 174 18.32 -11.60 9.22
CA LEU A 174 18.69 -10.66 10.29
C LEU A 174 17.73 -10.74 11.49
N ASP A 175 17.22 -11.94 11.81
CA ASP A 175 16.31 -12.18 12.94
C ASP A 175 15.15 -11.18 13.02
N GLY A 176 14.65 -10.73 11.86
CA GLY A 176 13.50 -9.82 11.74
C GLY A 176 13.79 -8.32 11.80
N GLY A 177 15.02 -7.87 12.07
CA GLY A 177 15.33 -6.44 12.25
C GLY A 177 16.19 -5.83 11.13
N PRO A 178 15.83 -4.67 10.53
CA PRO A 178 14.70 -3.78 10.84
C PRO A 178 13.50 -3.92 9.86
N THR A 179 12.82 -5.07 9.83
CA THR A 179 11.75 -5.31 8.83
C THR A 179 10.55 -4.36 8.96
N GLY A 180 10.11 -4.07 10.19
CA GLY A 180 9.03 -3.10 10.44
C GLY A 180 9.32 -1.71 9.87
N LEU A 181 10.54 -1.18 10.06
CA LEU A 181 10.92 0.10 9.47
C LEU A 181 10.94 0.03 7.94
N ILE A 182 11.53 -1.03 7.37
CA ILE A 182 11.66 -1.19 5.92
C ILE A 182 10.28 -1.24 5.27
N GLU A 183 9.36 -2.04 5.81
CA GLU A 183 7.99 -2.12 5.31
C GLU A 183 7.31 -0.74 5.35
N ARG A 184 7.42 -0.04 6.48
CA ARG A 184 6.80 1.27 6.67
C ARG A 184 7.27 2.31 5.68
N ILE A 185 8.58 2.33 5.36
CA ILE A 185 9.13 3.20 4.31
C ILE A 185 8.47 2.86 2.96
N GLY A 186 8.37 1.57 2.63
CA GLY A 186 7.70 1.10 1.42
C GLY A 186 6.24 1.55 1.33
N LEU A 187 5.48 1.41 2.43
CA LEU A 187 4.07 1.84 2.52
C LEU A 187 3.91 3.36 2.38
N ILE A 188 4.78 4.16 3.01
CA ILE A 188 4.73 5.62 2.91
C ILE A 188 5.05 6.08 1.49
N VAL A 189 6.13 5.56 0.88
CA VAL A 189 6.50 5.88 -0.50
C VAL A 189 5.38 5.51 -1.47
N SER A 190 4.79 4.33 -1.28
CA SER A 190 3.62 3.85 -2.01
C SER A 190 2.44 4.84 -1.91
N GLY A 191 2.08 5.21 -0.69
CA GLY A 191 0.97 6.11 -0.42
C GLY A 191 1.18 7.52 -0.99
N CYS A 192 2.40 8.07 -0.88
CA CYS A 192 2.77 9.35 -1.47
C CYS A 192 2.58 9.36 -2.99
N TRP A 193 2.98 8.28 -3.68
CA TRP A 193 2.80 8.17 -5.12
C TRP A 193 1.31 8.14 -5.52
N VAL A 194 0.49 7.35 -4.82
CA VAL A 194 -0.95 7.28 -5.08
C VAL A 194 -1.63 8.64 -4.86
N ALA A 195 -1.31 9.31 -3.75
CA ALA A 195 -1.86 10.63 -3.43
C ALA A 195 -1.48 11.68 -4.48
N LEU A 196 -0.22 11.72 -4.91
CA LEU A 196 0.26 12.66 -5.92
C LEU A 196 -0.34 12.37 -7.30
N LEU A 197 -0.52 11.08 -7.66
CA LEU A 197 -1.24 10.70 -8.86
C LEU A 197 -2.69 11.19 -8.84
N ALA A 198 -3.38 11.03 -7.71
CA ALA A 198 -4.74 11.48 -7.52
C ALA A 198 -4.87 13.02 -7.64
N ILE A 199 -4.01 13.78 -6.97
CA ILE A 199 -3.95 15.24 -7.05
C ILE A 199 -3.74 15.69 -8.50
N ARG A 200 -2.80 15.06 -9.21
CA ARG A 200 -2.53 15.37 -10.61
C ARG A 200 -3.75 15.13 -11.51
N LEU A 201 -4.47 14.03 -11.30
CA LEU A 201 -5.68 13.73 -12.06
C LEU A 201 -6.80 14.73 -11.76
N MET A 202 -6.94 15.19 -10.51
CA MET A 202 -7.89 16.23 -10.14
C MET A 202 -7.56 17.58 -10.79
N ARG A 203 -6.28 18.01 -10.75
CA ARG A 203 -5.82 19.24 -11.41
C ARG A 203 -6.05 19.20 -12.92
N LYS A 204 -5.70 18.09 -13.56
CA LYS A 204 -5.90 17.92 -15.01
C LYS A 204 -7.37 18.05 -15.43
N LYS A 205 -8.31 17.67 -14.57
CA LYS A 205 -9.76 17.79 -14.82
C LYS A 205 -10.36 19.12 -14.34
N GLY A 206 -9.54 20.07 -13.89
CA GLY A 206 -10.00 21.36 -13.38
C GLY A 206 -10.84 21.24 -12.10
N LEU A 207 -10.65 20.16 -11.32
CA LEU A 207 -11.46 19.89 -10.13
C LEU A 207 -10.90 20.56 -8.87
N ILE A 208 -9.64 21.00 -8.91
CA ILE A 208 -8.94 21.77 -7.88
C ILE A 208 -8.02 22.78 -8.58
N ALA A 209 -7.80 23.92 -7.93
CA ALA A 209 -6.88 24.97 -8.39
C ALA A 209 -5.41 24.55 -8.32
#